data_AF-A0A8K0XHC7-F1
#
_entry.id   AF-A0A8K0XHC7-F1
#
_cell.length_a   1.000
_cell.length_b   1.000
_cell.length_c   1.000
_cell.angle_alpha   90.00
_cell.angle_beta   90.00
_cell.angle_gamma   90.00
#
_symmetry.space_group_name_H-M   'P 1'
#
loop_
_entity.id
_entity.type
_entity.pdbx_description
1 polymer ?
#
loop_
_entity_poly.entity_id
_entity_poly.type
_entity_poly.pdbx_seq_one_letter_code
_entity_poly.pdbx_strand_id
1 'polypeptide(L)'
;MQSRDSASHTPWVQLFVRAQGLQYLRAEKSWRPIVTVVVNEHQRHEVQLGCDGQNPNLKRSMLLHEVDLFSLVDISVHHRPSSKKKKKRNLIATACHPLHDLSRLQGSEKSFEIKLTCTTRHQRGTNKERNPSACLIAKLHPPEARPMTPPLIPVDSDGTNCLTDGNTSLFTSITTNSLADEYSSPVSPSASESSIEPIPPWANEEGQFEPNVRIRRGYWSSSDRALSDDELDPLLKCGSREPPSISSQSESKDSVPARRSNSVLWFAASMLPSYTEAIAVEQHTSTLDHFVDSFSPYRQLREARVDSDYERVLVKLQAEWTTVGASPCITHFLCRLDAAVFGFSSGSLFTVDSVAKRAIAIGSIASGIGLSIDAWFLMVYNGADAAKFQTRARDVYGKYFFFCISARLPALCMFTSACALMTFLLSVAWSAWPTAVLVMSFVAGTVLSLQFIIYGLHCVISFIADLFGATRRGILRSIAWIRRPTPSEK
;
A
#
# COMPACT_ATOMS: atom_id res chain seq x y z
N MET A 1 -26.74 -36.56 -32.69
CA MET A 1 -26.36 -36.19 -31.31
C MET A 1 -25.72 -37.40 -30.66
N GLN A 2 -24.41 -37.58 -30.84
CA GLN A 2 -23.65 -38.61 -30.15
C GLN A 2 -23.35 -38.12 -28.73
N SER A 3 -23.84 -38.89 -27.75
CA SER A 3 -23.43 -38.79 -26.35
C SER A 3 -21.91 -38.93 -26.30
N ARG A 4 -21.19 -37.82 -26.12
CA ARG A 4 -19.77 -37.86 -25.74
C ARG A 4 -19.74 -38.51 -24.36
N ASP A 5 -19.29 -39.76 -24.31
CA ASP A 5 -18.96 -40.43 -23.07
C ASP A 5 -18.03 -39.52 -22.28
N SER A 6 -18.56 -38.97 -21.19
CA SER A 6 -17.84 -38.12 -20.26
C SER A 6 -16.83 -39.01 -19.53
N ALA A 7 -15.66 -39.19 -20.14
CA ALA A 7 -14.50 -39.74 -19.47
C ALA A 7 -14.35 -39.01 -18.13
N SER A 8 -14.34 -39.76 -17.03
CA SER A 8 -14.21 -39.21 -15.69
C SER A 8 -12.84 -38.55 -15.55
N HIS A 9 -12.77 -37.26 -15.90
CA HIS A 9 -11.55 -36.47 -15.76
C HIS A 9 -11.26 -36.29 -14.27
N THR A 10 -10.17 -36.90 -13.81
CA THR A 10 -9.65 -36.67 -12.48
C THR A 10 -9.30 -35.18 -12.35
N PRO A 11 -9.75 -34.48 -11.30
CA PRO A 11 -9.51 -33.04 -11.17
C PRO A 11 -8.02 -32.78 -10.88
N TRP A 12 -7.52 -31.66 -11.39
CA TRP A 12 -6.20 -31.17 -11.00
C TRP A 12 -6.26 -30.68 -9.56
N VAL A 13 -5.23 -31.00 -8.76
CA VAL A 13 -5.19 -30.57 -7.36
C VAL A 13 -4.08 -29.54 -7.20
N GLN A 14 -4.46 -28.30 -6.85
CA GLN A 14 -3.50 -27.22 -6.61
C GLN A 14 -3.46 -26.86 -5.12
N LEU A 15 -2.26 -26.64 -4.59
CA LEU A 15 -2.03 -26.22 -3.21
C LEU A 15 -1.04 -25.05 -3.15
N PHE A 16 -1.46 -23.92 -2.58
CA PHE A 16 -0.55 -22.83 -2.23
C PHE A 16 0.08 -23.06 -0.88
N VAL A 17 1.41 -23.01 -0.84
CA VAL A 17 2.17 -23.28 0.38
C VAL A 17 2.56 -21.97 1.06
N ARG A 18 3.13 -21.03 0.29
CA ARG A 18 3.73 -19.81 0.85
C ARG A 18 3.87 -18.70 -0.18
N ALA A 19 3.81 -17.46 0.25
CA ALA A 19 4.25 -16.30 -0.52
C ALA A 19 5.55 -15.74 0.07
N GLN A 20 6.47 -15.30 -0.79
CA GLN A 20 7.69 -14.60 -0.37
C GLN A 20 7.77 -13.21 -1.00
N GLY A 21 8.47 -12.29 -0.32
CA GLY A 21 8.67 -10.93 -0.80
C GLY A 21 7.43 -10.01 -0.74
N LEU A 22 6.27 -10.51 -0.30
CA LEU A 22 5.06 -9.69 -0.14
C LEU A 22 5.24 -8.54 0.86
N GLN A 23 6.12 -8.70 1.86
CA GLN A 23 6.44 -7.63 2.81
C GLN A 23 7.05 -6.38 2.16
N TYR A 24 7.69 -6.53 0.98
CA TYR A 24 8.29 -5.39 0.27
C TYR A 24 7.26 -4.61 -0.54
N LEU A 25 6.10 -5.19 -0.81
CA LEU A 25 5.04 -4.53 -1.58
C LEU A 25 4.26 -3.50 -0.74
N ARG A 26 4.41 -3.50 0.60
CA ARG A 26 3.62 -2.62 1.47
C ARG A 26 4.26 -2.37 2.83
N ALA A 27 4.25 -1.11 3.24
CA ALA A 27 4.83 -0.65 4.51
C ALA A 27 3.96 -0.88 5.76
N GLU A 28 2.74 -1.43 5.61
CA GLU A 28 1.86 -1.66 6.77
C GLU A 28 2.33 -2.86 7.59
N LYS A 29 2.60 -2.64 8.88
CA LYS A 29 3.17 -3.63 9.81
C LYS A 29 2.35 -4.92 10.02
N SER A 30 1.11 -5.00 9.53
CA SER A 30 0.23 -6.16 9.74
C SER A 30 -0.90 -6.27 8.71
N TRP A 31 -0.55 -6.56 7.45
CA TRP A 31 -1.56 -6.86 6.42
C TRP A 31 -1.65 -8.35 6.14
N ARG A 32 -2.85 -8.84 5.81
CA ARG A 32 -3.11 -10.25 5.46
C ARG A 32 -3.41 -10.37 3.96
N PRO A 33 -2.53 -10.99 3.17
CA PRO A 33 -2.76 -11.16 1.74
C PRO A 33 -3.95 -12.09 1.46
N ILE A 34 -4.67 -11.80 0.39
CA ILE A 34 -5.75 -12.63 -0.13
C ILE A 34 -5.34 -13.04 -1.54
N VAL A 35 -4.95 -14.29 -1.74
CA VAL A 35 -4.63 -14.84 -3.05
C VAL A 35 -5.93 -15.35 -3.67
N THR A 36 -6.27 -14.84 -4.85
CA THR A 36 -7.39 -15.31 -5.65
C THR A 36 -6.83 -16.01 -6.87
N VAL A 37 -7.33 -17.21 -7.16
CA VAL A 37 -7.02 -17.95 -8.38
C VAL A 37 -8.28 -18.10 -9.19
N VAL A 38 -8.19 -17.72 -10.45
CA VAL A 38 -9.26 -17.83 -11.42
C VAL A 38 -8.77 -18.69 -12.58
N VAL A 39 -9.47 -19.80 -12.85
CA VAL A 39 -9.16 -20.68 -13.99
C VAL A 39 -10.22 -20.50 -15.05
N ASN A 40 -9.79 -20.11 -16.25
CA ASN A 40 -10.65 -19.83 -17.41
C ASN A 40 -11.85 -18.91 -17.09
N GLU A 41 -11.73 -17.98 -16.14
CA GLU A 41 -12.84 -17.10 -15.68
C GLU A 41 -14.02 -17.80 -14.95
N HIS A 42 -14.10 -19.12 -14.94
CA HIS A 42 -15.25 -19.86 -14.38
C HIS A 42 -15.04 -20.32 -12.95
N GLN A 43 -13.83 -20.78 -12.60
CA GLN A 43 -13.53 -21.33 -11.27
C GLN A 43 -12.72 -20.35 -10.47
N ARG A 44 -13.30 -19.85 -9.36
CA ARG A 44 -12.65 -18.89 -8.47
C ARG A 44 -12.39 -19.49 -7.10
N HIS A 45 -11.11 -19.56 -6.72
CA HIS A 45 -10.67 -19.99 -5.40
C HIS A 45 -9.98 -18.85 -4.67
N GLU A 46 -10.24 -18.71 -3.37
CA GLU A 46 -9.67 -17.66 -2.52
C GLU A 46 -8.98 -18.27 -1.30
N VAL A 47 -7.73 -17.87 -1.07
CA VAL A 47 -6.91 -18.30 0.07
C VAL A 47 -6.38 -17.07 0.79
N GLN A 48 -6.70 -16.96 2.07
CA GLN A 48 -6.17 -15.91 2.93
C GLN A 48 -4.86 -16.37 3.58
N LEU A 49 -3.79 -15.61 3.36
CA LEU A 49 -2.47 -15.87 3.95
C LEU A 49 -2.33 -15.14 5.30
N GLY A 50 -1.41 -15.64 6.12
CA GLY A 50 -0.92 -15.00 7.33
C GLY A 50 -0.16 -13.70 7.05
N CYS A 51 0.12 -12.92 8.11
CA CYS A 51 0.88 -11.66 7.99
C CYS A 51 2.32 -11.89 7.51
N ASP A 52 2.84 -13.10 7.68
CA ASP A 52 4.15 -13.59 7.24
C ASP A 52 4.13 -14.18 5.82
N GLY A 53 2.98 -14.17 5.14
CA GLY A 53 2.79 -14.76 3.82
C GLY A 53 2.64 -16.29 3.82
N GLN A 54 2.58 -16.94 4.98
CA GLN A 54 2.33 -18.39 5.04
C GLN A 54 0.83 -18.69 4.90
N ASN A 55 0.48 -19.83 4.30
CA ASN A 55 -0.91 -20.29 4.26
C ASN A 55 -1.25 -20.99 5.58
N PRO A 56 -2.07 -20.42 6.48
CA PRO A 56 -2.45 -21.08 7.73
C PRO A 56 -3.28 -22.36 7.48
N ASN A 57 -3.89 -22.50 6.30
CA ASN A 57 -4.75 -23.61 5.93
C ASN A 57 -4.06 -24.58 4.96
N LEU A 58 -2.88 -25.10 5.33
CA LEU A 58 -2.12 -26.05 4.48
C LEU A 58 -2.90 -27.33 4.13
N LYS A 59 -3.96 -27.66 4.89
CA LYS A 59 -4.80 -28.85 4.66
C LYS A 59 -5.83 -28.68 3.54
N ARG A 60 -6.07 -27.46 3.07
CA ARG A 60 -7.12 -27.20 2.06
C ARG A 60 -6.51 -27.17 0.67
N SER A 61 -6.64 -28.26 -0.07
CA SER A 61 -6.36 -28.29 -1.50
C SER A 61 -7.51 -27.65 -2.29
N MET A 62 -7.18 -27.03 -3.42
CA MET A 62 -8.18 -26.57 -4.40
C MET A 62 -8.26 -27.62 -5.51
N LEU A 63 -9.48 -28.08 -5.77
CA LEU A 63 -9.75 -29.04 -6.83
C LEU A 63 -10.25 -28.30 -8.06
N LEU A 64 -9.44 -28.31 -9.10
CA LEU A 64 -9.73 -27.68 -10.39
C LEU A 64 -10.39 -28.72 -11.29
N HIS A 65 -11.68 -28.52 -11.60
CA HIS A 65 -12.49 -29.47 -12.37
C HIS A 65 -12.51 -29.07 -13.84
N GLU A 66 -12.60 -30.02 -14.77
CA GLU A 66 -12.79 -29.71 -16.21
C GLU A 66 -11.72 -28.76 -16.79
N VAL A 67 -10.48 -28.88 -16.29
CA VAL A 67 -9.37 -28.02 -16.69
C VAL A 67 -8.46 -28.74 -17.67
N ASP A 68 -8.29 -28.15 -18.85
CA ASP A 68 -7.33 -28.60 -19.86
C ASP A 68 -5.93 -28.01 -19.62
N LEU A 69 -4.89 -28.63 -20.18
CA LEU A 69 -3.49 -28.18 -20.11
C LEU A 69 -3.28 -26.76 -20.66
N PHE A 70 -4.15 -26.32 -21.57
CA PHE A 70 -4.12 -24.98 -22.15
C PHE A 70 -4.93 -23.94 -21.36
N SER A 71 -5.58 -24.35 -20.28
CA SER A 71 -6.37 -23.45 -19.45
C SER A 71 -5.48 -22.37 -18.82
N LEU A 72 -5.96 -21.13 -18.84
CA LEU A 72 -5.26 -20.00 -18.23
C LEU A 72 -5.60 -19.92 -16.75
N VAL A 73 -4.56 -19.82 -15.94
CA VAL A 73 -4.63 -19.64 -14.49
C VAL A 73 -4.22 -18.20 -14.18
N ASP A 74 -5.19 -17.37 -13.84
CA ASP A 74 -4.96 -16.00 -13.38
C ASP A 74 -4.89 -15.96 -11.85
N ILE A 75 -3.77 -15.48 -11.33
CA ILE A 75 -3.43 -15.44 -9.92
C ILE A 75 -3.32 -13.98 -9.52
N SER A 76 -4.21 -13.53 -8.65
CA SER A 76 -4.28 -12.14 -8.20
C SER A 76 -4.17 -12.03 -6.69
N VAL A 77 -3.21 -11.23 -6.22
CA VAL A 77 -2.97 -10.95 -4.81
C VAL A 77 -3.66 -9.65 -4.43
N HIS A 78 -4.61 -9.76 -3.51
CA HIS A 78 -5.40 -8.66 -3.01
C HIS A 78 -5.06 -8.35 -1.56
N HIS A 79 -5.30 -7.10 -1.17
CA HIS A 79 -5.31 -6.67 0.21
C HIS A 79 -6.65 -6.04 0.57
N ARG A 80 -7.15 -6.40 1.75
CA ARG A 80 -8.33 -5.79 2.35
C ARG A 80 -7.89 -4.88 3.51
N PRO A 81 -7.99 -3.55 3.39
CA PRO A 81 -7.65 -2.65 4.48
C PRO A 81 -8.48 -2.97 5.71
N SER A 82 -7.82 -3.03 6.87
CA SER A 82 -8.47 -3.33 8.15
C SER A 82 -9.44 -2.23 8.62
N SER A 83 -9.53 -1.11 7.91
CA SER A 83 -10.45 -0.03 8.31
C SER A 83 -11.90 -0.47 8.12
N LYS A 84 -12.68 -0.41 9.20
CA LYS A 84 -14.08 -0.87 9.27
C LYS A 84 -15.02 -0.26 8.21
N LYS A 85 -14.59 0.82 7.54
CA LYS A 85 -15.41 1.57 6.57
C LYS A 85 -15.16 1.21 5.10
N LYS A 86 -14.09 0.49 4.74
CA LYS A 86 -13.78 0.18 3.32
C LYS A 86 -13.81 -1.32 3.05
N LYS A 87 -14.87 -1.80 2.39
CA LYS A 87 -14.99 -3.19 1.89
C LYS A 87 -14.17 -3.46 0.61
N LYS A 88 -13.70 -2.43 -0.10
CA LYS A 88 -13.01 -2.58 -1.39
C LYS A 88 -11.65 -3.25 -1.22
N ARG A 89 -11.41 -4.31 -1.99
CA ARG A 89 -10.13 -5.00 -2.09
C ARG A 89 -9.23 -4.21 -3.04
N ASN A 90 -7.97 -4.03 -2.67
CA ASN A 90 -6.95 -3.43 -3.52
C ASN A 90 -6.14 -4.54 -4.17
N LEU A 91 -6.05 -4.54 -5.49
CA LEU A 91 -5.15 -5.42 -6.23
C LEU A 91 -3.70 -4.96 -6.00
N ILE A 92 -2.84 -5.88 -5.58
CA ILE A 92 -1.43 -5.59 -5.31
C ILE A 92 -0.56 -6.13 -6.45
N ALA A 93 -0.75 -7.40 -6.79
CA ALA A 93 0.05 -8.07 -7.81
C ALA A 93 -0.76 -9.14 -8.54
N THR A 94 -0.34 -9.47 -9.76
CA THR A 94 -0.98 -10.44 -10.64
C THR A 94 0.05 -11.31 -11.34
N ALA A 95 -0.30 -12.55 -11.66
CA ALA A 95 0.45 -13.43 -12.54
C ALA A 95 -0.55 -14.27 -13.34
N CYS A 96 -0.32 -14.42 -14.64
CA CYS A 96 -1.16 -15.23 -15.51
C CYS A 96 -0.28 -16.24 -16.23
N HIS A 97 -0.58 -17.53 -16.06
CA HIS A 97 0.17 -18.62 -16.67
C HIS A 97 -0.79 -19.70 -17.17
N PRO A 98 -0.53 -20.31 -18.33
CA PRO A 98 -1.26 -21.50 -18.73
C PRO A 98 -0.85 -22.69 -17.84
N LEU A 99 -1.78 -23.62 -17.62
CA LEU A 99 -1.57 -24.72 -16.68
C LEU A 99 -0.39 -25.62 -17.06
N HIS A 100 -0.16 -25.85 -18.36
CA HIS A 100 0.99 -26.61 -18.84
C HIS A 100 2.33 -25.96 -18.44
N ASP A 101 2.45 -24.63 -18.47
CA ASP A 101 3.67 -23.95 -18.05
C ASP A 101 3.91 -24.14 -16.54
N LEU A 102 2.84 -24.08 -15.73
CA LEU A 102 2.94 -24.38 -14.30
C LEU A 102 3.38 -25.83 -14.04
N SER A 103 2.88 -26.79 -14.83
CA SER A 103 3.31 -28.18 -14.74
C SER A 103 4.78 -28.38 -15.15
N ARG A 104 5.27 -27.62 -16.15
CA ARG A 104 6.67 -27.65 -16.58
C ARG A 104 7.59 -27.01 -15.56
N LEU A 105 7.15 -25.91 -14.93
CA LEU A 105 7.88 -25.24 -13.85
C LEU A 105 8.05 -26.15 -12.62
N GLN A 106 7.11 -27.06 -12.39
CA GLN A 106 7.23 -28.04 -11.32
C GLN A 106 8.36 -29.04 -11.57
N GLY A 107 8.52 -29.53 -12.81
CA GLY A 107 9.63 -30.40 -13.20
C GLY A 107 9.90 -31.54 -12.21
N SER A 108 11.14 -31.62 -11.73
CA SER A 108 11.59 -32.59 -10.70
C SER A 108 11.37 -32.10 -9.26
N GLU A 109 11.02 -30.82 -9.06
CA GLU A 109 10.86 -30.23 -7.74
C GLU A 109 9.45 -30.47 -7.19
N LYS A 110 9.35 -30.61 -5.87
CA LYS A 110 8.05 -30.80 -5.19
C LYS A 110 7.19 -29.54 -5.19
N SER A 111 7.73 -28.39 -5.57
CA SER A 111 7.08 -27.07 -5.60
C SER A 111 7.77 -26.16 -6.61
N PHE A 112 7.06 -25.17 -7.13
CA PHE A 112 7.61 -24.18 -8.05
C PHE A 112 7.28 -22.75 -7.61
N GLU A 113 8.07 -21.79 -8.13
CA GLU A 113 7.94 -20.37 -7.83
C GLU A 113 7.28 -19.61 -8.99
N ILE A 114 6.19 -18.90 -8.67
CA ILE A 114 5.47 -18.03 -9.60
C ILE A 114 5.84 -16.58 -9.28
N LYS A 115 6.51 -15.91 -10.22
CA LYS A 115 6.84 -14.49 -10.08
C LYS A 115 5.60 -13.62 -10.27
N LEU A 116 5.36 -12.70 -9.35
CA LEU A 116 4.21 -11.80 -9.39
C LEU A 116 4.57 -10.46 -10.03
N THR A 117 3.76 -10.03 -11.00
CA THR A 117 3.82 -8.68 -11.57
C THR A 117 3.09 -7.72 -10.65
N CYS A 118 3.83 -6.79 -10.05
CA CYS A 118 3.26 -5.83 -9.10
C CYS A 118 2.57 -4.68 -9.84
N THR A 119 1.38 -4.30 -9.38
CA THR A 119 0.68 -3.14 -9.97
C THR A 119 1.43 -1.85 -9.63
N THR A 120 1.76 -1.07 -10.66
CA THR A 120 2.68 0.09 -10.62
C THR A 120 2.25 1.20 -9.66
N ARG A 121 0.99 1.22 -9.22
CA ARG A 121 0.47 2.23 -8.29
C ARG A 121 1.18 2.23 -6.92
N HIS A 122 1.83 1.12 -6.56
CA HIS A 122 2.56 0.98 -5.30
C HIS A 122 4.09 1.07 -5.43
N GLN A 123 4.65 1.12 -6.64
CA GLN A 123 6.10 1.22 -6.85
C GLN A 123 6.64 2.66 -6.90
N ARG A 124 5.78 3.66 -6.65
CA ARG A 124 6.18 5.07 -6.70
C ARG A 124 6.96 5.47 -5.44
N GLY A 125 8.24 5.08 -5.35
CA GLY A 125 9.17 5.67 -4.38
C GLY A 125 10.28 4.79 -3.79
N THR A 126 10.53 3.57 -4.28
CA THR A 126 11.63 2.74 -3.76
C THR A 126 12.79 2.67 -4.75
N ASN A 127 13.99 3.01 -4.27
CA ASN A 127 15.23 3.13 -5.02
C ASN A 127 15.48 1.96 -5.99
N LYS A 128 16.00 2.33 -7.17
CA LYS A 128 16.07 1.58 -8.43
C LYS A 128 16.96 0.33 -8.43
N GLU A 129 17.49 -0.08 -7.28
CA GLU A 129 18.66 -0.97 -7.25
C GLU A 129 18.38 -2.41 -6.82
N ARG A 130 17.22 -2.71 -6.23
CA ARG A 130 16.76 -4.09 -6.04
C ARG A 130 15.26 -4.14 -6.22
N ASN A 131 14.80 -4.60 -7.39
CA ASN A 131 13.40 -4.95 -7.58
C ASN A 131 13.10 -6.14 -6.65
N PRO A 132 12.39 -5.95 -5.52
CA PRO A 132 12.03 -7.08 -4.69
C PRO A 132 10.91 -7.80 -5.44
N SER A 133 11.26 -8.85 -6.19
CA SER A 133 10.27 -9.68 -6.86
C SER A 133 9.49 -10.43 -5.79
N ALA A 134 8.19 -10.14 -5.68
CA ALA A 134 7.30 -10.97 -4.91
C ALA A 134 7.00 -12.25 -5.69
N CYS A 135 6.91 -13.37 -4.99
CA CYS A 135 6.65 -14.65 -5.60
C CYS A 135 5.72 -15.53 -4.75
N LEU A 136 5.03 -16.46 -5.42
CA LEU A 136 4.18 -17.47 -4.81
C LEU A 136 4.81 -18.84 -5.01
N ILE A 137 4.92 -19.61 -3.94
CA ILE A 137 5.36 -21.00 -3.96
C ILE A 137 4.13 -21.89 -3.94
N ALA A 138 3.93 -22.62 -5.03
CA ALA A 138 2.79 -23.49 -5.25
C ALA A 138 3.23 -24.94 -5.50
N LYS A 139 2.32 -25.87 -5.23
CA LYS A 139 2.42 -27.28 -5.60
C LYS A 139 1.23 -27.61 -6.49
N LEU A 140 1.50 -28.24 -7.61
CA LEU A 140 0.48 -28.76 -8.50
C LEU A 140 0.58 -30.29 -8.47
N HIS A 141 -0.57 -30.96 -8.43
CA HIS A 141 -0.61 -32.41 -8.59
C HIS A 141 -1.37 -32.67 -9.88
N PRO A 142 -0.67 -33.13 -10.94
CA PRO A 142 -1.35 -33.52 -12.16
C PRO A 142 -2.29 -34.69 -11.86
N PRO A 143 -3.42 -34.78 -12.58
CA PRO A 143 -4.28 -35.94 -12.50
C PRO A 143 -3.45 -37.19 -12.77
N GLU A 144 -3.54 -38.16 -11.86
CA GLU A 144 -2.85 -39.43 -12.02
C GLU A 144 -3.35 -40.05 -13.32
N ALA A 145 -2.45 -40.16 -14.31
CA ALA A 145 -2.77 -40.78 -15.58
C ALA A 145 -3.16 -42.21 -15.24
N ARG A 146 -4.48 -42.50 -15.30
CA ARG A 146 -4.99 -43.83 -15.04
C ARG A 146 -4.22 -44.74 -16.00
N PRO A 147 -3.40 -45.68 -15.51
CA PRO A 147 -2.64 -46.55 -16.39
C PRO A 147 -3.70 -47.21 -17.26
N MET A 148 -3.70 -46.86 -18.55
CA MET A 148 -4.53 -47.56 -19.51
C MET A 148 -4.03 -48.99 -19.44
N THR A 149 -4.79 -49.82 -18.73
CA THR A 149 -4.55 -51.26 -18.74
C THR A 149 -4.61 -51.61 -20.21
N PRO A 150 -3.49 -52.05 -20.82
CA PRO A 150 -3.48 -52.36 -22.24
C PRO A 150 -4.66 -53.30 -22.48
N PRO A 151 -5.52 -53.02 -23.48
CA PRO A 151 -6.65 -53.89 -23.76
C PRO A 151 -6.10 -55.31 -23.89
N LEU A 152 -6.60 -56.21 -23.05
CA LEU A 152 -6.32 -57.63 -23.14
C LEU A 152 -6.68 -58.05 -24.57
N ILE A 153 -5.68 -58.17 -25.43
CA ILE A 153 -5.84 -58.75 -26.76
C ILE A 153 -6.29 -60.19 -26.50
N PRO A 154 -7.48 -60.61 -26.98
CA PRO A 154 -7.85 -62.02 -26.95
C PRO A 154 -6.82 -62.77 -27.81
N VAL A 155 -6.07 -63.66 -27.18
CA VAL A 155 -5.17 -64.59 -27.87
C VAL A 155 -6.06 -65.61 -28.55
N ASP A 156 -6.37 -65.39 -29.83
CA ASP A 156 -6.85 -66.46 -30.70
C ASP A 156 -5.65 -67.13 -31.37
N SER A 157 -5.50 -68.41 -31.02
CA SER A 157 -4.59 -69.38 -31.62
C SER A 157 -5.04 -69.77 -33.02
N ASP A 158 -4.21 -69.49 -34.02
CA ASP A 158 -3.83 -70.36 -35.15
C ASP A 158 -3.00 -69.47 -36.10
N GLY A 159 -1.73 -69.75 -36.36
CA GLY A 159 -1.26 -70.93 -37.05
C GLY A 159 -0.83 -70.50 -38.45
N THR A 160 0.38 -70.91 -38.85
CA THR A 160 0.94 -70.97 -40.22
C THR A 160 2.08 -70.00 -40.54
N ASN A 161 3.23 -70.62 -40.77
CA ASN A 161 4.53 -70.12 -41.22
C ASN A 161 4.45 -69.40 -42.57
N CYS A 162 5.37 -68.46 -42.80
CA CYS A 162 6.20 -68.46 -44.02
C CYS A 162 7.38 -67.47 -43.88
N LEU A 163 8.57 -68.02 -44.16
CA LEU A 163 9.83 -67.31 -44.37
C LEU A 163 9.72 -66.33 -45.53
N THR A 164 10.39 -65.17 -45.42
CA THR A 164 11.32 -64.67 -46.45
C THR A 164 12.12 -63.48 -45.93
N ASP A 165 13.43 -63.54 -46.19
CA ASP A 165 14.43 -62.50 -45.99
C ASP A 165 14.13 -61.22 -46.78
N GLY A 166 14.68 -60.09 -46.31
CA GLY A 166 14.71 -58.87 -47.09
C GLY A 166 15.36 -57.70 -46.37
N ASN A 167 16.64 -57.48 -46.66
CA ASN A 167 17.35 -56.20 -46.58
C ASN A 167 16.43 -54.98 -46.71
N THR A 168 16.74 -53.86 -46.05
CA THR A 168 17.46 -52.71 -46.66
C THR A 168 17.50 -51.54 -45.67
N SER A 169 18.68 -50.95 -45.62
CA SER A 169 19.11 -49.71 -44.97
C SER A 169 18.42 -48.43 -45.45
N LEU A 170 18.76 -47.33 -44.73
CA LEU A 170 18.89 -45.92 -45.14
C LEU A 170 17.76 -44.94 -44.79
N PHE A 171 18.17 -43.94 -43.99
CA PHE A 171 17.96 -42.49 -44.13
C PHE A 171 16.56 -41.96 -44.44
N THR A 172 16.09 -40.99 -43.64
CA THR A 172 16.12 -39.58 -44.08
C THR A 172 15.99 -38.61 -42.90
N SER A 173 16.99 -37.76 -42.75
CA SER A 173 16.94 -36.48 -42.05
C SER A 173 16.14 -35.48 -42.90
N ILE A 174 15.25 -34.69 -42.29
CA ILE A 174 14.63 -33.54 -42.96
C ILE A 174 15.11 -32.27 -42.26
N THR A 175 15.97 -31.57 -42.96
CA THR A 175 16.39 -30.18 -42.72
C THR A 175 16.14 -29.43 -44.01
N THR A 176 15.32 -28.37 -44.00
CA THR A 176 15.26 -27.32 -45.04
C THR A 176 14.75 -26.03 -44.35
N ASN A 177 15.63 -25.05 -44.11
CA ASN A 177 15.92 -23.86 -44.95
C ASN A 177 14.72 -22.89 -45.03
N SER A 178 14.79 -21.70 -44.42
CA SER A 178 15.51 -20.49 -44.88
C SER A 178 14.94 -19.96 -46.19
N LEU A 179 14.19 -18.85 -46.12
CA LEU A 179 14.17 -17.85 -47.18
C LEU A 179 13.82 -16.47 -46.60
N ALA A 180 14.72 -15.52 -46.84
CA ALA A 180 14.51 -14.09 -46.70
C ALA A 180 14.12 -13.54 -48.08
N ASP A 181 13.19 -12.60 -48.11
CA ASP A 181 12.90 -11.63 -49.19
C ASP A 181 12.26 -10.44 -48.44
N GLU A 182 12.84 -9.24 -48.31
CA GLU A 182 13.32 -8.29 -49.32
C GLU A 182 12.24 -7.91 -50.34
N TYR A 183 11.41 -6.89 -50.05
CA TYR A 183 10.76 -6.08 -51.09
C TYR A 183 10.37 -4.67 -50.57
N SER A 184 11.18 -3.70 -51.00
CA SER A 184 10.84 -2.41 -51.62
C SER A 184 9.66 -1.56 -51.13
N SER A 185 10.01 -0.35 -50.66
CA SER A 185 9.15 0.86 -50.64
C SER A 185 8.78 1.33 -52.05
N PRO A 186 7.64 2.02 -52.21
CA PRO A 186 7.75 3.39 -52.74
C PRO A 186 6.72 4.42 -52.21
N VAL A 187 7.19 5.67 -52.15
CA VAL A 187 6.52 6.94 -52.56
C VAL A 187 5.36 7.51 -51.72
N SER A 188 5.63 8.68 -51.16
CA SER A 188 4.68 9.65 -50.61
C SER A 188 3.82 10.32 -51.68
N PRO A 189 2.61 10.78 -51.31
CA PRO A 189 2.21 12.13 -51.69
C PRO A 189 1.63 12.96 -50.54
N SER A 190 1.70 14.26 -50.78
CA SER A 190 1.33 15.40 -49.95
C SER A 190 -0.19 15.62 -49.83
N ALA A 191 -0.55 16.37 -48.77
CA ALA A 191 -1.69 17.29 -48.63
C ALA A 191 -3.05 16.78 -48.09
N SER A 192 -3.34 17.27 -46.87
CA SER A 192 -4.61 17.88 -46.38
C SER A 192 -5.96 17.19 -46.60
N GLU A 193 -6.58 16.74 -45.50
CA GLU A 193 -7.92 17.15 -45.02
C GLU A 193 -8.26 16.43 -43.70
N SER A 194 -8.54 17.20 -42.64
CA SER A 194 -8.89 16.65 -41.32
C SER A 194 -10.35 16.24 -41.28
N SER A 195 -10.60 14.93 -41.42
CA SER A 195 -11.91 14.31 -41.25
C SER A 195 -12.22 14.00 -39.79
N ILE A 196 -13.47 14.25 -39.44
CA ILE A 196 -14.17 14.04 -38.18
C ILE A 196 -14.04 12.59 -37.70
N GLU A 197 -13.68 12.41 -36.43
CA GLU A 197 -13.53 11.11 -35.76
C GLU A 197 -14.87 10.64 -35.15
N PRO A 198 -15.33 9.40 -35.44
CA PRO A 198 -16.60 8.89 -34.94
C PRO A 198 -16.49 8.32 -33.51
N ILE A 199 -17.43 8.73 -32.65
CA ILE A 199 -17.62 8.25 -31.28
C ILE A 199 -18.19 6.82 -31.31
N PRO A 200 -17.58 5.82 -30.66
CA PRO A 200 -18.19 4.50 -30.52
C PRO A 200 -19.21 4.46 -29.37
N PRO A 201 -20.39 3.85 -29.56
CA PRO A 201 -21.43 3.73 -28.54
C PRO A 201 -21.30 2.38 -27.81
N TRP A 202 -21.24 2.40 -26.48
CA TRP A 202 -21.68 1.26 -25.68
C TRP A 202 -22.13 1.72 -24.30
N ALA A 203 -23.45 1.74 -24.17
CA ALA A 203 -24.14 1.55 -22.90
C ALA A 203 -24.37 0.04 -22.74
N ASN A 204 -24.20 -0.49 -21.53
CA ASN A 204 -25.21 -1.24 -20.76
C ASN A 204 -24.63 -2.26 -19.78
N GLU A 205 -25.34 -2.33 -18.65
CA GLU A 205 -25.57 -3.51 -17.79
C GLU A 205 -24.57 -3.85 -16.67
N GLU A 206 -24.71 -3.12 -15.56
CA GLU A 206 -24.39 -3.60 -14.22
C GLU A 206 -25.40 -4.68 -13.78
N GLY A 207 -25.02 -5.95 -13.92
CA GLY A 207 -25.70 -7.09 -13.28
C GLY A 207 -25.31 -7.21 -11.80
N GLN A 208 -26.19 -6.76 -10.91
CA GLN A 208 -26.11 -7.04 -9.47
C GLN A 208 -26.57 -8.47 -9.17
N PHE A 209 -25.67 -9.31 -8.65
CA PHE A 209 -26.03 -10.50 -7.87
C PHE A 209 -25.25 -10.50 -6.55
N GLU A 210 -25.92 -10.13 -5.45
CA GLU A 210 -25.47 -10.40 -4.09
C GLU A 210 -26.13 -11.67 -3.54
N PRO A 211 -25.36 -12.69 -3.10
CA PRO A 211 -25.87 -13.68 -2.16
C PRO A 211 -25.60 -13.22 -0.72
N ASN A 212 -26.70 -12.94 -0.03
CA ASN A 212 -26.77 -12.46 1.35
C ASN A 212 -26.46 -13.61 2.35
N VAL A 213 -25.20 -13.72 2.78
CA VAL A 213 -24.81 -14.65 3.86
C VAL A 213 -24.68 -13.89 5.18
N ARG A 214 -25.70 -14.01 6.04
CA ARG A 214 -25.69 -13.53 7.44
C ARG A 214 -24.77 -14.42 8.28
N ILE A 215 -23.59 -13.91 8.66
CA ILE A 215 -22.74 -14.54 9.67
C ILE A 215 -22.97 -13.87 11.03
N ARG A 216 -23.36 -14.69 12.01
CA ARG A 216 -23.58 -14.32 13.43
C ARG A 216 -22.32 -13.75 14.08
N ARG A 217 -22.51 -12.65 14.81
CA ARG A 217 -21.50 -11.89 15.55
C ARG A 217 -21.19 -12.62 16.87
N GLY A 218 -20.02 -13.28 16.95
CA GLY A 218 -19.43 -13.77 18.20
C GLY A 218 -18.45 -12.73 18.76
N TYR A 219 -18.49 -12.50 20.07
CA TYR A 219 -17.55 -11.64 20.80
C TYR A 219 -16.20 -12.34 20.93
N TRP A 220 -15.11 -11.68 20.55
CA TRP A 220 -13.75 -12.18 20.79
C TRP A 220 -13.08 -11.27 21.82
N SER A 221 -12.82 -11.84 22.99
CA SER A 221 -12.05 -11.23 24.08
C SER A 221 -10.58 -11.61 23.91
N SER A 222 -9.71 -10.63 23.70
CA SER A 222 -8.28 -10.83 23.59
C SER A 222 -7.61 -10.58 24.94
N SER A 223 -7.41 -11.64 25.70
CA SER A 223 -6.37 -11.73 26.72
C SER A 223 -5.71 -13.09 26.52
N ASP A 224 -4.44 -13.12 26.11
CA ASP A 224 -3.41 -13.73 26.94
C ASP A 224 -2.01 -13.63 26.33
N ARG A 225 -1.08 -13.52 27.27
CA ARG A 225 0.36 -13.44 27.14
C ARG A 225 0.89 -14.74 26.52
N ALA A 226 1.75 -14.63 25.50
CA ALA A 226 2.59 -15.74 25.09
C ALA A 226 3.79 -15.84 26.03
N LEU A 227 3.77 -16.86 26.90
CA LEU A 227 4.96 -17.47 27.47
C LEU A 227 5.74 -18.21 26.36
N SER A 228 7.06 -18.26 26.49
CA SER A 228 7.94 -19.06 25.64
C SER A 228 7.91 -20.53 26.07
N ASP A 229 7.65 -21.42 25.12
CA ASP A 229 7.86 -22.86 25.28
C ASP A 229 9.04 -23.28 24.39
N ASP A 230 10.20 -23.44 25.04
CA ASP A 230 11.23 -24.39 24.64
C ASP A 230 10.88 -25.78 25.22
N GLU A 231 11.40 -26.83 24.58
CA GLU A 231 11.32 -28.26 24.92
C GLU A 231 10.03 -29.03 24.57
N LEU A 232 10.13 -29.89 23.54
CA LEU A 232 9.94 -31.34 23.68
C LEU A 232 10.18 -32.06 22.34
N ASP A 233 11.30 -32.78 22.25
CA ASP A 233 11.52 -33.85 21.26
C ASP A 233 11.46 -35.21 21.97
N PRO A 234 10.79 -36.24 21.40
CA PRO A 234 10.67 -37.54 22.05
C PRO A 234 11.77 -38.53 21.63
N LEU A 235 12.49 -38.99 22.66
CA LEU A 235 13.05 -40.33 22.89
C LEU A 235 13.00 -41.36 21.74
N LEU A 236 14.19 -41.74 21.26
CA LEU A 236 14.48 -43.11 20.80
C LEU A 236 15.72 -43.67 21.50
N LYS A 237 15.70 -45.00 21.63
CA LYS A 237 16.30 -45.87 22.64
C LYS A 237 17.40 -46.73 22.02
N CYS A 238 18.61 -46.75 22.61
CA CYS A 238 19.65 -47.80 22.57
C CYS A 238 20.94 -47.19 23.17
N GLY A 239 21.82 -47.84 23.93
CA GLY A 239 22.01 -49.21 24.36
C GLY A 239 23.28 -49.24 25.24
N SER A 240 23.33 -50.18 26.17
CA SER A 240 24.32 -50.41 27.24
C SER A 240 25.81 -50.39 26.87
N ARG A 241 26.68 -49.81 27.72
CA ARG A 241 27.96 -50.42 28.19
C ARG A 241 28.58 -49.69 29.40
N GLU A 242 29.15 -50.51 30.29
CA GLU A 242 29.77 -50.29 31.61
C GLU A 242 31.06 -49.41 31.69
N PRO A 243 31.53 -49.06 32.93
CA PRO A 243 32.41 -47.91 33.25
C PRO A 243 33.92 -48.27 33.33
N PRO A 244 34.80 -47.30 33.66
CA PRO A 244 35.31 -47.26 35.04
C PRO A 244 35.67 -45.87 35.62
N SER A 245 35.57 -45.82 36.96
CA SER A 245 36.27 -45.05 38.01
C SER A 245 37.31 -43.95 37.68
N ILE A 246 37.30 -42.87 38.49
CA ILE A 246 38.38 -42.28 39.33
C ILE A 246 37.80 -41.02 40.03
N SER A 247 37.64 -41.01 41.37
CA SER A 247 38.44 -40.25 42.38
C SER A 247 38.53 -38.73 42.07
N SER A 248 38.21 -37.77 42.96
CA SER A 248 38.62 -37.66 44.35
C SER A 248 37.86 -36.56 45.12
N GLN A 249 37.67 -36.85 46.41
CA GLN A 249 37.64 -35.98 47.60
C GLN A 249 37.75 -34.44 47.43
N SER A 250 36.85 -33.72 48.09
CA SER A 250 37.27 -32.92 49.27
C SER A 250 36.08 -32.64 50.19
N GLU A 251 36.33 -32.91 51.46
CA GLU A 251 35.48 -32.68 52.61
C GLU A 251 35.46 -31.19 52.99
N SER A 252 34.31 -30.68 53.39
CA SER A 252 34.23 -29.89 54.63
C SER A 252 32.80 -29.92 55.17
N LYS A 253 32.66 -30.64 56.27
CA LYS A 253 31.56 -30.57 57.22
C LYS A 253 31.66 -29.25 57.97
N ASP A 254 30.53 -28.58 58.19
CA ASP A 254 30.10 -28.25 59.55
C ASP A 254 28.61 -27.86 59.59
N SER A 255 28.02 -28.12 60.74
CA SER A 255 26.63 -28.52 60.95
C SER A 255 25.78 -27.50 61.73
N VAL A 256 24.53 -27.25 61.25
CA VAL A 256 23.23 -27.27 62.00
C VAL A 256 23.00 -26.21 63.13
N PRO A 257 21.76 -25.78 63.53
CA PRO A 257 20.38 -26.09 63.07
C PRO A 257 19.45 -24.87 62.72
N ALA A 258 18.40 -25.22 61.98
CA ALA A 258 17.02 -24.71 61.95
C ALA A 258 16.60 -23.45 62.75
N ARG A 259 15.99 -22.47 62.04
CA ARG A 259 14.72 -21.86 62.49
C ARG A 259 13.90 -21.29 61.34
N ARG A 260 12.64 -21.71 61.32
CA ARG A 260 11.54 -21.34 60.43
C ARG A 260 11.06 -19.93 60.75
N SER A 261 10.99 -19.03 59.77
CA SER A 261 10.07 -17.89 59.80
C SER A 261 9.77 -17.39 58.39
N ASN A 262 8.51 -17.55 58.00
CA ASN A 262 7.92 -16.95 56.82
C ASN A 262 7.93 -15.44 56.99
N SER A 263 8.63 -14.74 56.09
CA SER A 263 8.38 -13.32 55.84
C SER A 263 8.65 -13.06 54.37
N VAL A 264 7.56 -13.01 53.61
CA VAL A 264 7.46 -12.43 52.28
C VAL A 264 7.96 -10.98 52.40
N LEU A 265 9.25 -10.75 52.16
CA LEU A 265 9.79 -9.40 52.02
C LEU A 265 9.89 -9.07 50.53
N TRP A 266 9.20 -7.98 50.18
CA TRP A 266 9.10 -7.34 48.87
C TRP A 266 10.42 -6.72 48.37
N PHE A 267 11.53 -7.45 48.46
CA PHE A 267 12.80 -7.03 47.88
C PHE A 267 12.91 -7.51 46.44
N ALA A 268 12.44 -6.72 45.47
CA ALA A 268 12.97 -6.72 44.09
C ALA A 268 12.40 -5.60 43.19
N ALA A 269 12.16 -4.39 43.71
CA ALA A 269 11.81 -3.23 42.85
C ALA A 269 12.80 -2.07 42.93
N SER A 270 13.92 -2.22 43.65
CA SER A 270 14.89 -1.12 43.89
C SER A 270 16.29 -1.38 43.34
N MET A 271 16.49 -2.38 42.47
CA MET A 271 17.77 -2.67 41.80
C MET A 271 17.76 -2.42 40.29
N LEU A 272 16.85 -1.58 39.81
CA LEU A 272 16.98 -1.01 38.47
C LEU A 272 17.86 0.25 38.56
N PRO A 273 18.86 0.42 37.69
CA PRO A 273 19.74 1.59 37.72
C PRO A 273 18.92 2.87 37.61
N SER A 274 18.92 3.69 38.65
CA SER A 274 18.49 5.09 38.61
C SER A 274 19.53 5.93 37.85
N TYR A 275 19.79 5.58 36.59
CA TYR A 275 20.38 6.47 35.59
C TYR A 275 19.25 7.11 34.78
N THR A 276 18.26 7.69 35.46
CA THR A 276 17.50 8.79 34.89
C THR A 276 18.34 10.02 35.08
N GLU A 277 19.33 10.22 34.22
CA GLU A 277 19.70 11.58 33.84
C GLU A 277 18.38 12.27 33.56
N ALA A 278 18.08 13.30 34.35
CA ALA A 278 17.04 14.23 34.01
C ALA A 278 17.46 14.81 32.65
N ILE A 279 17.01 14.18 31.56
CA ILE A 279 16.93 14.79 30.26
C ILE A 279 16.00 15.97 30.55
N ALA A 280 16.60 17.12 30.84
CA ALA A 280 15.95 18.40 30.77
C ALA A 280 15.54 18.49 29.31
N VAL A 281 14.39 17.89 28.99
CA VAL A 281 13.68 18.12 27.75
C VAL A 281 13.44 19.61 27.79
N GLU A 282 14.25 20.38 27.07
CA GLU A 282 14.04 21.79 26.84
C GLU A 282 12.64 21.92 26.22
N GLN A 283 11.63 22.07 27.07
CA GLN A 283 10.22 22.16 26.73
C GLN A 283 9.86 23.52 26.13
N HIS A 284 10.85 24.37 25.84
CA HIS A 284 10.69 25.58 25.06
C HIS A 284 10.86 25.30 23.56
N THR A 285 10.13 24.32 23.03
CA THR A 285 9.82 24.36 21.59
C THR A 285 8.91 25.57 21.39
N SER A 286 9.50 26.65 20.88
CA SER A 286 8.81 27.88 20.54
C SER A 286 7.58 27.55 19.70
N THR A 287 6.46 28.23 19.92
CA THR A 287 5.24 28.10 19.10
C THR A 287 5.52 28.23 17.59
N LEU A 288 6.60 28.94 17.26
CA LEU A 288 7.14 29.07 15.91
C LEU A 288 7.60 27.73 15.33
N ASP A 289 8.26 26.87 16.11
CA ASP A 289 8.70 25.55 15.65
C ASP A 289 7.49 24.67 15.29
N HIS A 290 6.42 24.74 16.08
CA HIS A 290 5.18 24.01 15.77
C HIS A 290 4.52 24.54 14.48
N PHE A 291 4.54 25.86 14.26
CA PHE A 291 4.02 26.44 13.03
C PHE A 291 4.86 26.02 11.81
N VAL A 292 6.18 26.07 11.92
CA VAL A 292 7.09 25.65 10.85
C VAL A 292 7.00 24.15 10.59
N ASP A 293 6.82 23.33 11.63
CA ASP A 293 6.58 21.88 11.51
C ASP A 293 5.26 21.56 10.81
N SER A 294 4.23 22.41 10.98
CA SER A 294 2.94 22.24 10.29
C SER A 294 3.01 22.60 8.81
N PHE A 295 3.81 23.61 8.45
CA PHE A 295 3.86 24.15 7.09
C PHE A 295 5.02 23.63 6.24
N SER A 296 6.06 23.08 6.84
CA SER A 296 7.33 22.76 6.17
C SER A 296 7.82 21.35 6.54
N PRO A 297 8.62 20.66 5.68
CA PRO A 297 9.26 19.40 6.06
C PRO A 297 10.39 19.57 7.10
N TYR A 298 10.37 20.63 7.91
CA TYR A 298 11.40 20.93 8.91
C TYR A 298 11.60 19.78 9.89
N ARG A 299 10.52 19.25 10.47
CA ARG A 299 10.57 18.06 11.32
C ARG A 299 11.25 16.87 10.65
N GLN A 300 10.94 16.61 9.37
CA GLN A 300 11.47 15.47 8.63
C GLN A 300 12.97 15.63 8.36
N LEU A 301 13.42 16.85 8.05
CA LEU A 301 14.85 17.16 7.86
C LEU A 301 15.62 17.12 9.17
N ARG A 302 15.02 17.57 10.27
CA ARG A 302 15.65 17.55 11.61
C ARG A 302 15.79 16.13 12.15
N GLU A 303 14.80 15.27 11.90
CA GLU A 303 14.79 13.88 12.37
C GLU A 303 15.58 12.92 11.45
N ALA A 304 15.91 13.34 10.22
CA ALA A 304 16.65 12.53 9.26
C ALA A 304 18.08 12.22 9.76
N ARG A 305 18.36 10.92 9.97
CA ARG A 305 19.69 10.45 10.39
C ARG A 305 20.44 9.72 9.29
N VAL A 306 19.72 9.20 8.30
CA VAL A 306 20.25 8.37 7.22
C VAL A 306 20.02 9.07 5.89
N ASP A 307 20.94 8.90 4.93
CA ASP A 307 20.86 9.51 3.60
C ASP A 307 19.54 9.23 2.88
N SER A 308 18.98 8.03 3.07
CA SER A 308 17.67 7.64 2.50
C SER A 308 16.50 8.48 3.01
N ASP A 309 16.58 9.03 4.23
CA ASP A 309 15.56 9.95 4.76
C ASP A 309 15.66 11.31 4.06
N TYR A 310 16.88 11.79 3.82
CA TYR A 310 17.13 13.04 3.08
C TYR A 310 16.68 12.93 1.63
N GLU A 311 16.98 11.82 0.94
CA GLU A 311 16.48 11.54 -0.41
C GLU A 311 14.96 11.57 -0.46
N ARG A 312 14.30 10.94 0.51
CA ARG A 312 12.83 10.91 0.58
C ARG A 312 12.25 12.32 0.69
N VAL A 313 12.84 13.17 1.53
CA VAL A 313 12.40 14.57 1.67
C VAL A 313 12.67 15.35 0.38
N LEU A 314 13.84 15.15 -0.24
CA LEU A 314 14.19 15.81 -1.50
C LEU A 314 13.23 15.43 -2.64
N VAL A 315 12.95 14.13 -2.83
CA VAL A 315 12.01 13.65 -3.85
C VAL A 315 10.61 14.21 -3.61
N LYS A 316 10.19 14.28 -2.35
CA LYS A 316 8.91 14.90 -1.98
C LYS A 316 8.89 16.39 -2.32
N LEU A 317 9.94 17.15 -1.97
CA LEU A 317 10.05 18.58 -2.28
C LEU A 317 10.08 18.82 -3.79
N GLN A 318 10.84 18.05 -4.55
CA GLN A 318 10.86 18.12 -6.02
C GLN A 318 9.50 17.80 -6.61
N ALA A 319 8.78 16.80 -6.09
CA ALA A 319 7.41 16.51 -6.53
C ALA A 319 6.46 17.69 -6.24
N GLU A 320 6.60 18.35 -5.09
CA GLU A 320 5.82 19.54 -4.74
C GLU A 320 6.17 20.72 -5.67
N TRP A 321 7.45 21.03 -5.87
CA TRP A 321 7.92 22.10 -6.77
C TRP A 321 7.50 21.85 -8.22
N THR A 322 7.71 20.65 -8.74
CA THR A 322 7.23 20.29 -10.09
C THR A 322 5.71 20.36 -10.17
N THR A 323 4.96 20.04 -9.12
CA THR A 323 3.51 20.24 -9.14
C THR A 323 3.14 21.72 -9.16
N VAL A 324 3.91 22.57 -8.48
CA VAL A 324 3.69 24.03 -8.45
C VAL A 324 4.11 24.70 -9.75
N GLY A 325 5.36 24.52 -10.20
CA GLY A 325 5.88 25.14 -11.42
C GLY A 325 5.46 24.43 -12.71
N ALA A 326 5.45 23.10 -12.72
CA ALA A 326 5.11 22.28 -13.90
C ALA A 326 3.64 21.85 -13.93
N SER A 327 2.73 22.50 -13.19
CA SER A 327 1.31 22.42 -13.51
C SER A 327 1.03 23.34 -14.71
N PRO A 328 0.98 22.81 -15.95
CA PRO A 328 0.72 23.64 -17.13
C PRO A 328 -0.69 24.23 -17.10
N CYS A 329 -1.58 23.78 -16.22
CA CYS A 329 -2.90 24.37 -16.09
C CYS A 329 -2.86 25.67 -15.30
N ILE A 330 -2.28 25.66 -14.10
CA ILE A 330 -2.39 26.81 -13.19
C ILE A 330 -1.50 27.95 -13.67
N THR A 331 -0.23 27.68 -13.94
CA THR A 331 0.73 28.71 -14.36
C THR A 331 0.33 29.31 -15.70
N HIS A 332 -0.02 28.47 -16.67
CA HIS A 332 -0.41 28.95 -18.00
C HIS A 332 -1.74 29.71 -17.97
N PHE A 333 -2.67 29.33 -17.08
CA PHE A 333 -3.92 30.07 -16.89
C PHE A 333 -3.66 31.45 -16.29
N LEU A 334 -2.83 31.54 -15.25
CA LEU A 334 -2.45 32.81 -14.63
C LEU A 334 -1.73 33.73 -15.63
N CYS A 335 -0.74 33.22 -16.38
CA CYS A 335 -0.06 34.00 -17.41
C CYS A 335 -1.00 34.47 -18.52
N ARG A 336 -1.92 33.62 -18.98
CA ARG A 336 -2.91 34.01 -19.99
C ARG A 336 -3.89 35.05 -19.47
N LEU A 337 -4.29 34.93 -18.21
CA LEU A 337 -5.20 35.88 -17.58
C LEU A 337 -4.52 37.24 -17.40
N ASP A 338 -3.30 37.28 -16.89
CA ASP A 338 -2.53 38.53 -16.77
C ASP A 338 -2.32 39.18 -18.15
N ALA A 339 -1.92 38.40 -19.16
CA ALA A 339 -1.76 38.89 -20.53
C ALA A 339 -3.07 39.44 -21.11
N ALA A 340 -4.20 38.77 -20.86
CA ALA A 340 -5.52 39.25 -21.28
C ALA A 340 -5.84 40.59 -20.61
N VAL A 341 -5.63 40.70 -19.29
CA VAL A 341 -5.95 41.94 -18.57
C VAL A 341 -5.07 43.10 -19.03
N PHE A 342 -3.76 42.89 -19.25
CA PHE A 342 -2.90 43.93 -19.80
C PHE A 342 -3.26 44.29 -21.25
N GLY A 343 -3.73 43.31 -22.04
CA GLY A 343 -4.22 43.53 -23.40
C GLY A 343 -5.46 44.42 -23.48
N PHE A 344 -6.32 44.44 -22.45
CA PHE A 344 -7.51 45.28 -22.40
C PHE A 344 -7.23 46.76 -21.99
N SER A 345 -5.97 47.15 -21.75
CA SER A 345 -5.66 48.41 -21.05
C SER A 345 -5.72 49.70 -21.89
N SER A 346 -6.02 49.67 -23.18
CA SER A 346 -6.02 50.90 -24.01
C SER A 346 -7.36 51.07 -24.74
N GLY A 347 -8.36 51.60 -24.05
CA GLY A 347 -9.67 51.97 -24.63
C GLY A 347 -10.86 51.09 -24.24
N SER A 348 -10.71 50.18 -23.27
CA SER A 348 -11.83 49.40 -22.75
C SER A 348 -12.91 50.28 -22.11
N LEU A 349 -14.17 49.95 -22.40
CA LEU A 349 -15.39 50.65 -21.97
C LEU A 349 -15.59 50.63 -20.43
N PHE A 350 -14.84 49.78 -19.72
CA PHE A 350 -14.82 49.74 -18.26
C PHE A 350 -13.60 50.46 -17.71
N THR A 351 -13.82 51.55 -16.98
CA THR A 351 -12.76 52.23 -16.21
C THR A 351 -12.30 51.32 -15.08
N VAL A 352 -11.21 50.58 -15.31
CA VAL A 352 -10.62 49.71 -14.29
C VAL A 352 -10.07 50.57 -13.15
N ASP A 353 -10.60 50.36 -11.94
CA ASP A 353 -10.20 51.07 -10.73
C ASP A 353 -8.69 50.91 -10.43
N SER A 354 -8.12 51.94 -9.80
CA SER A 354 -6.71 51.94 -9.40
C SER A 354 -6.34 50.77 -8.47
N VAL A 355 -7.30 50.32 -7.65
CA VAL A 355 -7.16 49.16 -6.77
C VAL A 355 -7.01 47.86 -7.56
N ALA A 356 -7.85 47.66 -8.58
CA ALA A 356 -7.80 46.49 -9.45
C ALA A 356 -6.46 46.40 -10.21
N LYS A 357 -5.96 47.54 -10.72
CA LYS A 357 -4.65 47.62 -11.37
C LYS A 357 -3.49 47.26 -10.42
N ARG A 358 -3.53 47.77 -9.19
CA ARG A 358 -2.52 47.46 -8.15
C ARG A 358 -2.55 46.00 -7.74
N ALA A 359 -3.75 45.42 -7.58
CA ALA A 359 -3.90 44.00 -7.23
C ALA A 359 -3.27 43.10 -8.28
N ILE A 360 -3.53 43.34 -9.57
CA ILE A 360 -2.91 42.57 -10.66
C ILE A 360 -1.40 42.76 -10.69
N ALA A 361 -0.91 43.99 -10.55
CA ALA A 361 0.53 44.25 -10.54
C ALA A 361 1.23 43.47 -9.43
N ILE A 362 0.66 43.45 -8.21
CA ILE A 362 1.17 42.66 -7.09
C ILE A 362 1.10 41.16 -7.40
N GLY A 363 0.00 40.67 -7.95
CA GLY A 363 -0.20 39.27 -8.30
C GLY A 363 0.78 38.77 -9.36
N SER A 364 1.06 39.60 -10.37
CA SER A 364 2.01 39.35 -11.45
C SER A 364 3.45 39.32 -10.94
N ILE A 365 3.86 40.30 -10.12
CA ILE A 365 5.18 40.32 -9.48
C ILE A 365 5.36 39.09 -8.57
N ALA A 366 4.37 38.76 -7.74
CA ALA A 366 4.42 37.60 -6.86
C ALA A 366 4.55 36.29 -7.67
N SER A 367 3.77 36.14 -8.74
CA SER A 367 3.85 34.97 -9.65
C SER A 367 5.23 34.85 -10.29
N GLY A 368 5.75 35.94 -10.87
CA GLY A 368 7.07 35.96 -11.51
C GLY A 368 8.20 35.60 -10.55
N ILE A 369 8.17 36.11 -9.32
CA ILE A 369 9.15 35.75 -8.27
C ILE A 369 9.00 34.27 -7.90
N GLY A 370 7.77 33.79 -7.68
CA GLY A 370 7.50 32.40 -7.32
C GLY A 370 8.02 31.41 -8.36
N LEU A 371 7.74 31.66 -9.64
CA LEU A 371 8.22 30.85 -10.77
C LEU A 371 9.74 30.90 -10.93
N SER A 372 10.34 32.07 -10.76
CA SER A 372 11.79 32.23 -10.85
C SER A 372 12.51 31.42 -9.76
N ILE A 373 11.98 31.46 -8.54
CA ILE A 373 12.51 30.71 -7.40
C ILE A 373 12.28 29.19 -7.60
N ASP A 374 11.11 28.79 -8.09
CA ASP A 374 10.80 27.39 -8.37
C ASP A 374 11.74 26.80 -9.44
N ALA A 375 11.91 27.51 -10.56
CA ALA A 375 12.83 27.13 -11.63
C ALA A 375 14.27 27.06 -11.12
N TRP A 376 14.69 28.02 -10.30
CA TRP A 376 16.00 28.01 -9.65
C TRP A 376 16.17 26.78 -8.74
N PHE A 377 15.18 26.45 -7.90
CA PHE A 377 15.25 25.28 -7.03
C PHE A 377 15.27 23.98 -7.82
N LEU A 378 14.42 23.84 -8.83
CA LEU A 378 14.47 22.67 -9.72
C LEU A 378 15.84 22.55 -10.37
N MET A 379 16.40 23.63 -10.91
CA MET A 379 17.73 23.59 -11.52
C MET A 379 18.83 23.21 -10.52
N VAL A 380 18.82 23.79 -9.31
CA VAL A 380 19.87 23.55 -8.30
C VAL A 380 19.76 22.16 -7.71
N TYR A 381 18.56 21.67 -7.47
CA TYR A 381 18.32 20.42 -6.74
C TYR A 381 18.06 19.22 -7.66
N ASN A 382 17.88 19.40 -8.96
CA ASN A 382 17.76 18.28 -9.89
C ASN A 382 19.07 17.50 -9.94
N GLY A 383 19.00 16.20 -9.68
CA GLY A 383 20.18 15.32 -9.60
C GLY A 383 21.08 15.54 -8.37
N ALA A 384 20.61 16.26 -7.35
CA ALA A 384 21.34 16.35 -6.08
C ALA A 384 21.29 15.02 -5.32
N ASP A 385 22.47 14.52 -4.93
CA ASP A 385 22.63 13.38 -4.02
C ASP A 385 22.35 13.80 -2.56
N ALA A 386 22.05 12.85 -1.67
CA ALA A 386 21.67 13.08 -0.28
C ALA A 386 22.67 13.97 0.47
N ALA A 387 23.98 13.68 0.33
CA ALA A 387 25.05 14.45 0.96
C ALA A 387 25.13 15.89 0.42
N LYS A 388 24.95 16.08 -0.89
CA LYS A 388 24.93 17.40 -1.53
C LYS A 388 23.70 18.20 -1.09
N PHE A 389 22.55 17.54 -1.03
CA PHE A 389 21.32 18.13 -0.54
C PHE A 389 21.46 18.55 0.92
N GLN A 390 21.98 17.70 1.78
CA GLN A 390 22.21 18.01 3.19
C GLN A 390 23.12 19.22 3.37
N THR A 391 24.21 19.28 2.61
CA THR A 391 25.17 20.39 2.67
C THR A 391 24.54 21.72 2.21
N ARG A 392 23.72 21.69 1.16
CA ARG A 392 23.04 22.89 0.61
C ARG A 392 21.82 23.33 1.40
N ALA A 393 21.13 22.39 2.06
CA ALA A 393 19.94 22.67 2.85
C ALA A 393 20.27 23.23 4.24
N ARG A 394 21.52 23.09 4.72
CA ARG A 394 21.98 23.74 5.94
C ARG A 394 22.18 25.23 5.71
N ASP A 395 21.55 26.03 6.54
CA ASP A 395 21.72 27.47 6.59
C ASP A 395 23.06 27.86 7.25
N VAL A 396 23.33 29.17 7.30
CA VAL A 396 24.55 29.74 7.90
C VAL A 396 24.70 29.37 9.38
N TYR A 397 23.60 29.01 10.06
CA TYR A 397 23.58 28.59 11.46
C TYR A 397 23.68 27.06 11.62
N GLY A 398 23.89 26.32 10.52
CA GLY A 398 23.89 24.87 10.51
C GLY A 398 22.51 24.24 10.75
N LYS A 399 21.43 25.04 10.74
CA LYS A 399 20.05 24.58 10.88
C LYS A 399 19.40 24.44 9.50
N TYR A 400 18.22 23.82 9.44
CA TYR A 400 17.44 23.67 8.19
C TYR A 400 16.34 24.73 8.05
N PHE A 401 16.34 25.75 8.92
CA PHE A 401 15.18 26.62 9.13
C PHE A 401 14.95 27.55 7.92
N PHE A 402 15.99 28.25 7.48
CA PHE A 402 15.87 29.17 6.34
C PHE A 402 15.59 28.42 5.03
N PHE A 403 16.18 27.23 4.85
CA PHE A 403 15.86 26.38 3.72
C PHE A 403 14.39 25.98 3.71
N CYS A 404 13.84 25.58 4.86
CA CYS A 404 12.45 25.18 5.02
C CYS A 404 11.44 26.29 4.69
N ILE A 405 11.77 27.54 5.00
CA ILE A 405 10.97 28.71 4.63
C ILE A 405 11.08 28.98 3.14
N SER A 406 12.31 29.03 2.62
CA SER A 406 12.58 29.33 1.22
C SER A 406 11.99 28.25 0.28
N ALA A 407 12.06 26.98 0.65
CA ALA A 407 11.46 25.86 -0.08
C ALA A 407 9.93 25.98 -0.24
N ARG A 408 9.26 26.71 0.65
CA ARG A 408 7.82 26.98 0.60
C ARG A 408 7.48 28.32 -0.07
N LEU A 409 8.47 29.16 -0.34
CA LEU A 409 8.28 30.49 -0.90
C LEU A 409 7.56 30.46 -2.26
N PRO A 410 7.84 29.54 -3.21
CA PRO A 410 7.06 29.44 -4.44
C PRO A 410 5.56 29.22 -4.19
N ALA A 411 5.21 28.35 -3.24
CA ALA A 411 3.81 28.10 -2.89
C ALA A 411 3.15 29.32 -2.24
N LEU A 412 3.86 30.06 -1.39
CA LEU A 412 3.38 31.31 -0.78
C LEU A 412 3.21 32.43 -1.82
N CYS A 413 4.13 32.54 -2.77
CA CYS A 413 4.05 33.46 -3.91
C CYS A 413 2.82 33.14 -4.77
N MET A 414 2.60 31.87 -5.10
CA MET A 414 1.43 31.42 -5.84
C MET A 414 0.12 31.66 -5.08
N PHE A 415 0.10 31.42 -3.77
CA PHE A 415 -1.04 31.75 -2.93
C PHE A 415 -1.33 33.25 -2.93
N THR A 416 -0.30 34.08 -2.76
CA THR A 416 -0.43 35.54 -2.80
C THR A 416 -0.94 36.02 -4.17
N SER A 417 -0.42 35.45 -5.25
CA SER A 417 -0.88 35.72 -6.62
C SER A 417 -2.36 35.34 -6.79
N ALA A 418 -2.77 34.16 -6.31
CA ALA A 418 -4.16 33.72 -6.36
C ALA A 418 -5.09 34.65 -5.54
N CYS A 419 -4.67 35.09 -4.36
CA CYS A 419 -5.43 36.06 -3.55
C CYS A 419 -5.53 37.43 -4.24
N ALA A 420 -4.45 37.89 -4.87
CA ALA A 420 -4.43 39.14 -5.62
C ALA A 420 -5.35 39.07 -6.85
N LEU A 421 -5.33 37.94 -7.58
CA LEU A 421 -6.24 37.66 -8.68
C LEU A 421 -7.71 37.60 -8.21
N MET A 422 -7.99 36.92 -7.11
CA MET A 422 -9.33 36.86 -6.54
C MET A 422 -9.82 38.26 -6.14
N THR A 423 -8.96 39.09 -5.56
CA THR A 423 -9.27 40.49 -5.21
C THR A 423 -9.53 41.34 -6.44
N PHE A 424 -8.76 41.14 -7.52
CA PHE A 424 -8.99 41.78 -8.80
C PHE A 424 -10.36 41.41 -9.38
N LEU A 425 -10.65 40.10 -9.49
CA LEU A 425 -11.93 39.61 -10.00
C LEU A 425 -13.10 40.11 -9.16
N LEU A 426 -12.95 40.13 -7.84
CA LEU A 426 -13.95 40.66 -6.93
C LEU A 426 -14.17 42.16 -7.14
N SER A 427 -13.09 42.92 -7.35
CA SER A 427 -13.16 44.36 -7.61
C SER A 427 -13.86 44.65 -8.93
N VAL A 428 -13.53 43.94 -10.01
CA VAL A 428 -14.21 44.09 -11.32
C VAL A 428 -15.67 43.68 -11.23
N ALA A 429 -15.98 42.55 -10.59
CA ALA A 429 -17.36 42.10 -10.40
C ALA A 429 -18.14 43.07 -9.51
N TRP A 430 -17.50 43.66 -8.50
CA TRP A 430 -18.11 44.65 -7.63
C TRP A 430 -18.48 45.92 -8.39
N SER A 431 -17.61 46.41 -9.25
CA SER A 431 -17.89 47.59 -10.07
C SER A 431 -19.00 47.33 -11.10
N ALA A 432 -19.22 46.08 -11.51
CA ALA A 432 -20.30 45.69 -12.41
C ALA A 432 -21.64 45.44 -11.69
N TRP A 433 -21.65 44.69 -10.58
CA TRP A 433 -22.88 44.32 -9.86
C TRP A 433 -22.63 43.98 -8.37
N PRO A 434 -22.55 44.99 -7.48
CA PRO A 434 -22.12 44.78 -6.09
C PRO A 434 -23.12 43.94 -5.28
N THR A 435 -24.43 44.10 -5.54
CA THR A 435 -25.47 43.34 -4.84
C THR A 435 -25.35 41.83 -5.10
N ALA A 436 -25.13 41.42 -6.35
CA ALA A 436 -24.95 40.02 -6.69
C ALA A 436 -23.68 39.45 -6.04
N VAL A 437 -22.58 40.20 -6.06
CA VAL A 437 -21.31 39.81 -5.41
C VAL A 437 -21.50 39.60 -3.90
N LEU A 438 -22.21 40.49 -3.21
CA LEU A 438 -22.51 40.34 -1.78
C LEU A 438 -23.31 39.07 -1.48
N VAL A 439 -24.40 38.85 -2.23
CA VAL A 439 -25.28 37.68 -2.04
C VAL A 439 -24.50 36.39 -2.30
N MET A 440 -23.76 36.32 -3.40
CA MET A 440 -22.97 35.13 -3.74
C MET A 440 -21.83 34.88 -2.74
N SER A 441 -21.14 35.93 -2.29
CA SER A 441 -20.08 35.81 -1.27
C SER A 441 -20.64 35.35 0.08
N PHE A 442 -21.83 35.84 0.47
CA PHE A 442 -22.51 35.40 1.69
C PHE A 442 -22.92 33.93 1.61
N VAL A 443 -23.51 33.49 0.49
CA VAL A 443 -23.88 32.09 0.27
C VAL A 443 -22.65 31.19 0.29
N ALA A 444 -21.60 31.53 -0.46
CA ALA A 444 -20.36 30.77 -0.50
C ALA A 444 -19.69 30.71 0.89
N GLY A 445 -19.60 31.84 1.59
CA GLY A 445 -19.06 31.92 2.94
C GLY A 445 -19.86 31.08 3.93
N THR A 446 -21.19 31.07 3.82
CA THR A 446 -22.07 30.23 4.63
C THR A 446 -21.82 28.75 4.36
N VAL A 447 -21.73 28.33 3.09
CA VAL A 447 -21.46 26.94 2.69
C VAL A 447 -20.08 26.48 3.16
N LEU A 448 -19.03 27.31 3.02
CA LEU A 448 -17.68 26.99 3.50
C LEU A 448 -17.62 26.92 5.03
N SER A 449 -18.30 27.84 5.72
CA SER A 449 -18.36 27.87 7.18
C SER A 449 -19.25 26.77 7.76
N LEU A 450 -20.15 26.20 6.96
CA LEU A 450 -21.12 25.18 7.40
C LEU A 450 -20.44 23.97 8.03
N GLN A 451 -19.29 23.53 7.50
CA GLN A 451 -18.54 22.41 8.08
C GLN A 451 -18.05 22.73 9.50
N PHE A 452 -17.55 23.95 9.72
CA PHE A 452 -17.08 24.40 11.02
C PHE A 452 -18.24 24.64 11.98
N ILE A 453 -19.39 25.14 11.49
CA ILE A 453 -20.60 25.31 12.28
C ILE A 453 -21.13 23.94 12.74
N ILE A 454 -21.22 22.96 11.83
CA ILE A 454 -21.65 21.60 12.15
C ILE A 454 -20.69 20.95 13.16
N TYR A 455 -19.37 21.10 12.94
CA TYR A 455 -18.37 20.59 13.87
C TYR A 455 -18.46 21.26 15.24
N GLY A 456 -18.60 22.60 15.28
CA GLY A 456 -18.79 23.36 16.51
C GLY A 456 -20.06 22.93 17.25
N LEU A 457 -21.17 22.77 16.54
CA LEU A 457 -22.44 22.28 17.10
C LEU A 457 -22.29 20.86 17.66
N HIS A 458 -21.61 19.97 16.94
CA HIS A 458 -21.33 18.61 17.40
C HIS A 458 -20.49 18.63 18.70
N CYS A 459 -19.47 19.49 18.78
CA CYS A 459 -18.66 19.67 19.98
C CYS A 459 -19.49 20.22 21.15
N VAL A 460 -20.35 21.21 20.91
CA VAL A 460 -21.23 21.78 21.95
C VAL A 460 -22.24 20.74 22.44
N ILE A 461 -22.88 19.98 21.54
CA ILE A 461 -23.81 18.91 21.92
C ILE A 461 -23.10 17.82 22.72
N SER A 462 -21.90 17.41 22.30
CA SER A 462 -21.10 16.42 23.03
C SER A 462 -20.74 16.93 24.42
N PHE A 463 -20.34 18.19 24.53
CA PHE A 463 -20.04 18.83 25.80
C PHE A 463 -21.25 18.90 26.73
N ILE A 464 -22.43 19.27 26.20
CA ILE A 464 -23.68 19.30 26.97
C ILE A 464 -24.06 17.89 27.43
N ALA A 465 -23.91 16.87 26.58
CA ALA A 465 -24.19 15.48 26.94
C ALA A 465 -23.25 14.98 28.06
N ASP A 466 -21.97 15.32 27.99
CA ASP A 466 -20.99 15.00 29.02
C ASP A 466 -21.28 15.71 30.34
N LEU A 467 -21.66 17.00 30.27
CA LEU A 467 -22.07 17.79 31.44
C LEU A 467 -23.31 17.19 32.10
N PHE A 468 -24.34 16.84 31.31
CA PHE A 468 -25.55 16.22 31.82
C PHE A 468 -25.26 14.83 32.42
N GLY A 469 -24.38 14.06 31.79
CA GLY A 469 -23.89 12.78 32.32
C GLY A 469 -23.13 12.93 33.64
N ALA A 470 -22.30 13.97 33.78
CA ALA A 470 -21.59 14.28 35.02
C ALA A 470 -22.56 14.68 36.14
N THR A 471 -23.52 15.57 35.85
CA THR A 471 -24.55 16.01 36.79
C THR A 471 -25.40 14.83 37.27
N ARG A 472 -25.85 13.97 36.34
CA ARG A 472 -26.62 12.76 36.70
C ARG A 472 -25.82 11.81 37.59
N ARG A 473 -24.53 11.59 37.28
CA ARG A 473 -23.64 10.77 38.13
C ARG A 473 -23.46 11.39 39.52
N GLY A 474 -23.38 12.72 39.61
CA GLY A 474 -23.33 13.45 40.88
C GLY A 474 -24.59 13.23 41.73
N ILE A 475 -25.78 13.45 41.14
CA ILE A 475 -27.07 13.26 41.84
C ILE A 475 -27.24 11.81 42.31
N LEU A 476 -26.92 10.83 41.47
CA LEU A 476 -27.00 9.41 41.85
C LEU A 476 -26.07 9.08 43.02
N ARG A 477 -24.87 9.67 43.07
CA ARG A 477 -23.94 9.51 44.20
C ARG A 477 -24.51 10.16 45.47
N SER A 478 -25.10 11.35 45.39
CA SER A 478 -25.73 12.02 46.53
C SER A 478 -26.91 11.23 47.09
N ILE A 479 -27.79 10.72 46.22
CA ILE A 479 -28.92 9.86 46.64
C ILE A 479 -28.41 8.57 47.30
N ALA A 480 -27.38 7.94 46.73
CA ALA A 480 -26.78 6.74 47.31
C ALA A 480 -26.13 7.02 48.68
N TRP A 481 -25.60 8.22 48.90
CA TRP A 481 -25.04 8.63 50.18
C TRP A 481 -26.14 8.83 51.24
N ILE A 482 -27.24 9.48 50.89
CA ILE A 482 -28.41 9.68 51.78
C ILE A 482 -29.06 8.35 52.17
N ARG A 483 -29.06 7.35 51.27
CA ARG A 483 -29.64 6.02 51.55
C ARG A 483 -28.75 5.10 52.38
N ARG A 484 -27.55 5.51 52.79
CA ARG A 484 -26.75 4.65 53.68
C ARG A 484 -27.47 4.54 55.03
N PRO A 485 -27.94 3.35 55.42
CA PRO A 485 -28.62 3.18 56.70
C PRO A 485 -27.67 3.59 57.81
N THR A 486 -28.17 4.40 58.75
CA THR A 486 -27.43 4.74 59.96
C THR A 486 -27.01 3.44 60.63
N PRO A 487 -25.73 3.30 61.03
CA PRO A 487 -25.29 2.11 61.73
C PRO A 487 -26.15 1.96 62.97
N SER A 488 -26.93 0.88 63.02
CA SER A 488 -27.75 0.55 64.18
C SER A 488 -26.82 0.43 65.39
N GLU A 489 -27.01 1.33 66.35
CA GLU A 489 -26.38 1.28 67.67
C GLU A 489 -26.52 -0.13 68.25
N LYS A 490 -25.38 -0.74 68.56
CA LYS A 490 -25.28 -1.98 69.32
C LYS A 490 -24.73 -1.67 70.69
#